data_AF-A0A7S2QDM5-F1
#
_entry.id   AF-A0A7S2QDM5-F1
#
_cell.length_a   1.000
_cell.length_b   1.000
_cell.length_c   1.000
_cell.angle_alpha   90.00
_cell.angle_beta   90.00
_cell.angle_gamma   90.00
#
_symmetry.space_group_name_H-M   'P 1'
#
loop_
_entity.id
_entity.type
_entity.pdbx_description
1 polymer ?
#
loop_
_entity_poly.entity_id
_entity_poly.type
_entity_poly.pdbx_seq_one_letter_code
_entity_poly.pdbx_strand_id
1 'polypeptide(L)'
;DSAWLRLGSGELRAALKLVVEVHGYQIFFCPCFNADPHPGNLIALPDGRVGLIDFGQCAEMDAATRRGLARLLAHLAEPESREADEEVVGAMLALGVRTEKSDRQYLAFLARLVFCRVKAEWLQHEHI
;
A
#
# COMPACT_ATOMS: atom_id res chain seq x y z
N ASP A 1 -9.84 3.36 24.05
CA ASP A 1 -10.38 2.02 24.28
C ASP A 1 -10.72 1.40 22.92
N SER A 2 -9.77 0.72 22.28
CA SER A 2 -9.87 0.36 20.86
C SER A 2 -10.77 -0.86 20.68
N ALA A 3 -11.96 -0.66 20.11
CA ALA A 3 -12.97 -1.68 19.81
C ALA A 3 -12.39 -2.95 19.13
N TRP A 4 -11.29 -2.80 18.39
CA TRP A 4 -10.50 -3.84 17.72
C TRP A 4 -10.05 -5.00 18.63
N LEU A 5 -9.74 -4.73 19.90
CA LEU A 5 -9.20 -5.74 20.82
C LEU A 5 -10.25 -6.79 21.27
N ARG A 6 -11.53 -6.55 20.99
CA ARG A 6 -12.63 -7.45 21.37
C ARG A 6 -13.10 -8.36 20.23
N LEU A 7 -12.61 -8.13 19.01
CA LEU A 7 -12.95 -8.92 17.85
C LEU A 7 -12.26 -10.29 17.91
N GLY A 8 -12.98 -11.34 17.50
CA GLY A 8 -12.36 -12.62 17.19
C GLY A 8 -11.39 -12.49 16.02
N SER A 9 -10.43 -13.40 15.91
CA SER A 9 -9.43 -13.40 14.83
C SER A 9 -10.04 -13.40 13.42
N GLY A 10 -11.16 -14.10 13.24
CA GLY A 10 -11.92 -14.11 11.99
C GLY A 10 -12.57 -12.78 11.65
N GLU A 11 -13.18 -12.12 12.64
CA GLU A 11 -13.83 -10.81 12.49
C GLU A 11 -12.81 -9.72 12.20
N LEU A 12 -11.67 -9.74 12.90
CA LEU A 12 -10.56 -8.84 12.65
C LEU A 12 -10.04 -9.00 11.21
N ARG A 13 -9.87 -10.25 10.74
CA ARG A 13 -9.42 -10.52 9.37
C ARG A 13 -10.42 -10.00 8.33
N ALA A 14 -11.72 -10.18 8.57
CA ALA A 14 -12.77 -9.68 7.69
C ALA A 14 -12.78 -8.14 7.63
N ALA A 15 -12.66 -7.48 8.78
CA ALA A 15 -12.60 -6.03 8.86
C ALA A 15 -11.35 -5.46 8.17
N LEU A 16 -10.18 -6.06 8.38
CA LEU A 16 -8.94 -5.65 7.69
C LEU A 16 -9.06 -5.82 6.17
N LYS A 17 -9.66 -6.93 5.70
CA LYS A 17 -9.93 -7.13 4.26
C LYS A 17 -10.85 -6.04 3.71
N LEU A 18 -11.93 -5.71 4.42
CA LEU A 18 -12.86 -4.67 4.01
C LEU A 18 -12.17 -3.29 3.94
N VAL A 19 -11.31 -2.96 4.92
CA VAL A 19 -10.53 -1.72 4.93
C VAL A 19 -9.63 -1.65 3.69
N VAL A 20 -8.91 -2.72 3.35
CA VAL A 20 -8.06 -2.77 2.14
C VAL A 20 -8.89 -2.61 0.87
N GLU A 21 -10.04 -3.27 0.77
CA GLU A 21 -10.93 -3.18 -0.40
C GLU A 21 -11.48 -1.77 -0.60
N VAL A 22 -11.93 -1.12 0.48
CA VAL A 22 -12.45 0.26 0.42
C VAL A 22 -11.36 1.25 0.01
N HIS A 23 -10.16 1.17 0.59
CA HIS A 23 -9.07 2.08 0.23
C HIS A 23 -8.56 1.82 -1.19
N GLY A 24 -8.48 0.56 -1.62
CA GLY A 24 -8.19 0.22 -3.02
C GLY A 24 -9.24 0.81 -3.96
N TYR A 25 -10.52 0.70 -3.62
CA TYR A 25 -11.59 1.30 -4.42
C TYR A 25 -11.46 2.82 -4.51
N GLN A 26 -11.20 3.49 -3.39
CA GLN A 26 -10.98 4.94 -3.36
C GLN A 26 -9.80 5.35 -4.25
N ILE A 27 -8.64 4.70 -4.08
CA ILE A 27 -7.41 4.99 -4.83
C ILE A 27 -7.61 4.83 -6.34
N PHE A 28 -8.27 3.75 -6.77
CA PHE A 28 -8.34 3.40 -8.19
C PHE A 28 -9.60 3.90 -8.91
N PHE A 29 -10.71 4.12 -8.21
CA PHE A 29 -12.00 4.42 -8.85
C PHE A 29 -12.66 5.72 -8.39
N CYS A 30 -12.25 6.31 -7.26
CA CYS A 30 -12.80 7.58 -6.79
C CYS A 30 -11.90 8.78 -7.16
N PRO A 31 -12.43 10.01 -7.24
CA PRO A 31 -11.61 11.21 -7.47
C PRO A 31 -10.65 11.50 -6.31
N CYS A 32 -11.05 11.14 -5.08
CA CYS A 32 -10.26 11.30 -3.86
C CYS A 32 -10.20 10.01 -3.04
N PHE A 33 -9.20 9.92 -2.16
CA PHE A 33 -9.02 8.80 -1.23
C PHE A 33 -8.56 9.28 0.15
N ASN A 34 -8.86 8.49 1.18
CA ASN A 34 -8.34 8.74 2.52
C ASN A 34 -6.88 8.27 2.57
N ALA A 35 -5.96 9.20 2.84
CA ALA A 35 -4.53 8.94 2.88
C ALA A 35 -4.03 8.49 4.27
N ASP A 36 -4.89 8.51 5.29
CA ASP A 36 -4.55 8.14 6.66
C ASP A 36 -5.58 7.16 7.28
N PRO A 37 -5.58 5.88 6.86
CA PRO A 37 -6.41 4.83 7.44
C PRO A 37 -5.91 4.35 8.81
N HIS A 38 -5.44 5.26 9.67
CA HIS A 38 -4.95 4.92 10.99
C HIS A 38 -6.02 4.17 11.81
N PRO A 39 -5.68 3.13 12.60
CA PRO A 39 -6.66 2.33 13.35
C PRO A 39 -7.61 3.12 14.26
N GLY A 40 -7.19 4.30 14.71
CA GLY A 40 -8.02 5.24 15.49
C GLY A 40 -9.19 5.86 14.69
N ASN A 41 -9.08 5.91 13.37
CA ASN A 41 -10.09 6.47 12.45
C ASN A 41 -11.09 5.41 11.98
N LEU A 42 -10.92 4.17 12.45
CA LEU A 42 -11.70 3.02 12.04
C LEU A 42 -12.53 2.52 13.25
N ILE A 43 -13.82 2.27 13.04
CA ILE A 43 -14.71 1.67 14.04
C ILE A 43 -15.33 0.39 13.46
N ALA A 44 -15.09 -0.76 14.09
CA ALA A 44 -15.83 -1.98 13.78
C ALA A 44 -17.25 -1.90 14.33
N LEU A 45 -18.25 -2.11 13.47
CA LEU A 45 -19.67 -2.06 13.84
C LEU A 45 -20.22 -3.48 14.10
N PRO A 46 -21.24 -3.64 14.97
CA PRO A 46 -21.79 -4.95 15.32
C PRO A 46 -22.41 -5.73 14.14
N ASP A 47 -22.72 -5.06 13.04
CA ASP A 47 -23.30 -5.64 11.83
C ASP A 47 -22.24 -6.01 10.77
N GLY A 48 -20.95 -5.99 11.14
CA GLY A 48 -19.84 -6.35 10.26
C GLY A 48 -19.37 -5.22 9.34
N ARG A 49 -19.95 -4.02 9.43
CA ARG A 49 -19.45 -2.83 8.73
C ARG A 49 -18.23 -2.24 9.44
N VAL A 50 -17.48 -1.43 8.71
CA VAL A 50 -16.41 -0.58 9.27
C VAL A 50 -16.79 0.89 9.03
N GLY A 51 -16.88 1.67 10.11
CA GLY A 51 -17.05 3.11 10.05
C GLY A 51 -15.70 3.81 9.89
N LEU A 52 -15.61 4.72 8.92
CA LEU A 52 -14.51 5.68 8.77
C LEU A 52 -14.96 6.99 9.40
N ILE A 53 -14.24 7.49 10.41
CA ILE A 53 -14.68 8.66 11.19
C ILE A 53 -13.86 9.93 10.95
N ASP A 54 -12.69 9.81 10.34
CA ASP A 54 -11.81 10.94 10.04
C ASP A 54 -11.51 10.98 8.54
N PHE A 55 -11.75 12.15 7.94
CA PHE A 55 -11.48 12.48 6.54
C PHE A 55 -10.59 13.74 6.42
N GLY A 56 -9.93 14.14 7.50
CA GLY A 56 -9.05 15.30 7.54
C GLY A 56 -7.79 15.17 6.69
N GLN A 57 -7.42 13.93 6.33
CA GLN A 57 -6.31 13.62 5.42
C GLN A 57 -6.82 12.90 4.17
N CYS A 58 -7.48 13.65 3.28
CA CYS A 58 -7.86 13.16 1.96
C CYS A 58 -6.93 13.72 0.89
N ALA A 59 -6.63 12.92 -0.12
CA ALA A 59 -5.81 13.31 -1.26
C ALA A 59 -6.52 13.00 -2.59
N GLU A 60 -6.20 13.79 -3.60
CA GLU A 60 -6.55 13.52 -4.99
C GLU A 60 -5.33 12.97 -5.71
N MET A 61 -5.59 12.13 -6.71
CA MET A 61 -4.53 11.59 -7.55
C MET A 61 -4.98 11.63 -9.00
N ASP A 62 -4.17 12.31 -9.81
CA ASP A 62 -4.40 12.42 -11.24
C ASP A 62 -4.40 11.02 -11.90
N ALA A 63 -4.99 10.96 -13.09
CA ALA A 63 -5.16 9.70 -13.79
C ALA A 63 -3.82 9.06 -14.24
N ALA A 64 -2.77 9.85 -14.46
CA ALA A 64 -1.47 9.35 -14.88
C ALA A 64 -0.75 8.66 -13.71
N THR A 65 -0.68 9.33 -12.56
CA THR A 65 -0.11 8.83 -11.31
C THR A 65 -0.86 7.59 -10.83
N ARG A 66 -2.20 7.60 -10.89
CA ARG A 66 -3.03 6.43 -10.55
C ARG A 66 -2.73 5.21 -11.42
N ARG A 67 -2.59 5.40 -12.73
CA ARG A 67 -2.19 4.32 -13.65
C ARG A 67 -0.75 3.86 -13.39
N GLY A 68 0.15 4.78 -13.05
CA GLY A 68 1.52 4.46 -12.65
C GLY A 68 1.55 3.56 -11.41
N LEU A 69 0.78 3.89 -10.38
CA LEU A 69 0.65 3.10 -9.16
C LEU A 69 0.06 1.72 -9.47
N ALA A 70 -1.00 1.64 -10.28
CA ALA A 70 -1.60 0.37 -10.68
C ALA A 70 -0.59 -0.54 -11.41
N ARG A 71 0.25 0.02 -12.30
CA ARG A 71 1.31 -0.72 -13.00
C ARG A 71 2.39 -1.20 -12.04
N LEU A 72 2.85 -0.33 -11.13
CA LEU A 72 3.83 -0.70 -10.11
C LEU A 72 3.34 -1.91 -9.29
N LEU A 73 2.11 -1.85 -8.79
CA LEU A 73 1.54 -2.94 -7.99
C LEU A 73 1.35 -4.22 -8.81
N ALA A 74 1.00 -4.12 -10.10
CA ALA A 74 0.88 -5.28 -10.98
C ALA A 74 2.23 -5.99 -11.17
N HIS A 75 3.31 -5.26 -11.45
CA HIS A 75 4.65 -5.85 -11.59
C HIS A 75 5.18 -6.41 -10.27
N LEU A 76 4.87 -5.79 -9.14
CA LEU A 76 5.24 -6.32 -7.82
C LEU A 76 4.48 -7.61 -7.45
N ALA A 77 3.33 -7.87 -8.07
CA ALA A 77 2.55 -9.10 -7.88
C ALA A 77 3.07 -10.27 -8.72
N GLU A 78 3.93 -10.00 -9.72
CA GLU A 78 4.61 -11.04 -10.50
C GLU A 78 5.73 -11.71 -9.66
N PRO A 79 6.09 -12.97 -9.96
CA PRO A 79 7.24 -13.62 -9.33
C PRO A 79 8.52 -12.79 -9.48
N GLU A 80 9.36 -12.78 -8.43
CA GLU A 80 10.63 -12.04 -8.44
C GLU A 80 11.53 -12.53 -9.59
N SER A 81 11.84 -11.63 -10.52
CA SER A 81 12.78 -11.85 -11.62
C SER A 81 13.49 -10.54 -11.96
N ARG A 82 14.60 -10.65 -12.70
CA ARG A 82 15.34 -9.46 -13.14
C ARG A 82 14.49 -8.60 -14.08
N GLU A 83 13.68 -9.22 -14.93
CA GLU A 83 12.76 -8.55 -15.83
C GLU A 83 11.68 -7.79 -15.05
N ALA A 84 11.10 -8.42 -14.03
CA ALA A 84 10.13 -7.78 -13.15
C ALA A 84 10.74 -6.58 -12.40
N ASP A 85 11.99 -6.69 -11.93
CA ASP A 85 12.70 -5.59 -11.28
C ASP A 85 12.91 -4.39 -12.22
N GLU A 86 13.25 -4.62 -13.49
CA GLU A 86 13.41 -3.52 -14.46
C GLU A 86 12.08 -2.77 -14.70
N GLU A 87 10.96 -3.49 -14.77
CA GLU A 87 9.62 -2.88 -14.88
C GLU A 87 9.23 -2.12 -13.62
N VAL A 88 9.53 -2.67 -12.43
CA VAL A 88 9.33 -1.99 -11.14
C VAL A 88 10.13 -0.69 -11.07
N VAL A 89 11.40 -0.70 -11.48
CA VAL A 89 12.23 0.51 -11.55
C VAL A 89 11.63 1.54 -12.52
N GLY A 90 11.19 1.09 -13.69
CA GLY A 90 10.50 1.94 -14.66
C GLY A 90 9.27 2.63 -14.06
N ALA A 91 8.44 1.86 -13.35
CA ALA A 91 7.24 2.36 -12.69
C ALA A 91 7.55 3.36 -11.55
N MET A 92 8.54 3.06 -10.71
CA MET A 92 9.02 3.96 -9.66
C MET A 92 9.51 5.30 -10.22
N LEU A 93 10.29 5.26 -11.31
CA LEU A 93 10.77 6.47 -11.98
C LEU A 93 9.63 7.27 -12.61
N ALA A 94 8.65 6.59 -13.21
CA ALA A 94 7.46 7.22 -13.79
C ALA A 94 6.57 7.89 -12.72
N LEU A 95 6.57 7.36 -11.50
CA LEU A 95 5.94 7.97 -10.32
C LEU A 95 6.74 9.11 -9.69
N GLY A 96 7.90 9.46 -10.28
CA GLY A 96 8.72 10.57 -9.81
C GLY A 96 9.66 10.21 -8.66
N VAL A 97 9.74 8.94 -8.23
CA VAL A 97 10.69 8.52 -7.19
C VAL A 97 12.11 8.68 -7.71
N ARG A 98 12.98 9.30 -6.92
CA ARG A 98 14.40 9.51 -7.22
C ARG A 98 15.22 9.20 -5.98
N THR A 99 16.41 8.67 -6.18
CA THR A 99 17.39 8.38 -5.13
C THR A 99 18.67 9.13 -5.45
N GLU A 100 19.43 9.52 -4.43
CA GLU A 100 20.64 10.34 -4.60
C GLU A 100 21.63 9.73 -5.60
N LYS A 101 21.84 8.41 -5.53
CA LYS A 101 22.75 7.68 -6.41
C LYS A 101 22.09 7.14 -7.69
N SER A 102 20.77 7.32 -7.85
CA SER A 102 19.98 6.75 -8.95
C SER A 102 20.22 5.25 -9.17
N ASP A 103 20.50 4.53 -8.08
CA ASP A 103 20.73 3.09 -8.11
C ASP A 103 19.43 2.35 -8.43
N ARG A 104 19.42 1.66 -9.56
CA ARG A 104 18.27 0.91 -10.07
C ARG A 104 17.94 -0.29 -9.17
N GLN A 105 18.96 -1.01 -8.69
CA GLN A 105 18.74 -2.15 -7.80
C GLN A 105 18.13 -1.67 -6.50
N TYR A 106 18.62 -0.54 -5.97
CA TYR A 106 18.05 0.05 -4.78
C TYR A 106 16.60 0.54 -4.99
N LEU A 107 16.24 1.07 -6.17
CA LEU A 107 14.86 1.45 -6.46
C LEU A 107 13.90 0.24 -6.48
N ALA A 108 14.32 -0.88 -7.07
CA ALA A 108 13.55 -2.12 -7.03
C ALA A 108 13.39 -2.63 -5.58
N PHE A 109 14.50 -2.64 -4.83
CA PHE A 109 14.49 -3.01 -3.42
C PHE A 109 13.56 -2.12 -2.59
N LEU A 110 13.65 -0.80 -2.75
CA LEU A 110 12.80 0.16 -2.05
C LEU A 110 11.31 -0.09 -2.34
N ALA A 111 10.94 -0.34 -3.60
CA ALA A 111 9.57 -0.67 -3.95
C ALA A 111 9.09 -1.94 -3.23
N ARG A 112 9.92 -2.99 -3.20
CA ARG A 112 9.59 -4.25 -2.51
C ARG A 112 9.52 -4.07 -0.99
N LEU A 113 10.39 -3.26 -0.41
CA LEU A 113 10.37 -2.93 1.02
C LEU A 113 9.07 -2.22 1.41
N VAL A 114 8.59 -1.30 0.57
CA VAL A 114 7.40 -0.48 0.84
C VAL A 114 6.09 -1.26 0.62
N PHE A 115 6.01 -2.06 -0.45
CA PHE A 115 4.74 -2.64 -0.90
C PHE A 115 4.62 -4.15 -0.68
N CYS A 116 5.73 -4.88 -0.53
CA CYS A 116 5.70 -6.32 -0.36
C CYS A 116 5.87 -6.72 1.11
N ARG A 117 5.68 -8.01 1.37
CA ARG A 117 5.96 -8.57 2.69
C ARG A 117 7.46 -8.45 2.97
N VAL A 118 7.80 -7.73 4.04
CA VAL A 118 9.18 -7.60 4.51
C VAL A 118 9.76 -8.98 4.84
N LYS A 119 10.90 -9.31 4.22
CA LYS A 119 11.71 -10.49 4.56
C LYS A 119 12.70 -10.09 5.64
N ALA A 120 12.90 -10.95 6.64
CA ALA A 120 13.75 -10.62 7.79
C ALA A 120 15.22 -10.38 7.36
N GLU A 121 15.67 -11.08 6.33
CA GLU A 121 17.00 -10.90 5.73
C GLU A 121 17.27 -9.47 5.25
N TRP A 122 16.24 -8.72 4.83
CA TRP A 122 16.38 -7.35 4.31
C TRP A 122 16.74 -6.31 5.38
N LEU A 123 16.55 -6.65 6.65
CA LEU A 123 16.84 -5.77 7.78
C LEU A 123 18.26 -5.99 8.34
N GLN A 124 19.01 -6.93 7.75
CA GLN A 124 20.40 -7.16 8.11
C GLN A 124 21.31 -6.18 7.36
N HIS A 125 22.27 -5.60 8.09
CA HIS A 125 23.17 -4.55 7.58
C HIS A 125 24.01 -4.95 6.36
N GLU A 126 24.12 -6.25 6.06
CA GLU A 126 24.90 -6.78 4.93
C GLU A 126 24.16 -6.66 3.58
N HIS A 127 22.88 -6.29 3.59
CA HIS A 127 22.02 -6.22 2.41
C HIS A 127 21.52 -4.81 2.04
N ILE A 128 21.98 -3.76 2.75
CA ILE A 128 21.62 -2.35 2.54
C ILE A 128 22.82 -1.57 2.00
#